data_AF-A0A069DM50-F1
#
_entry.id   AF-A0A069DM50-F1
#
_cell.length_a   1.000
_cell.length_b   1.000
_cell.length_c   1.000
_cell.angle_alpha   90.00
_cell.angle_beta   90.00
_cell.angle_gamma   90.00
#
_symmetry.space_group_name_H-M   'P 1'
#
loop_
_entity.id
_entity.type
_entity.pdbx_description
1 polymer ?
#
loop_
_entity_poly.entity_id
_entity_poly.type
_entity_poly.pdbx_seq_one_letter_code
_entity_poly.pdbx_strand_id
1 'polypeptide(L)'
;MERLNNEFQEEINRLQNSGGYDKVRTDYMNEDGFAHASWVEMFAILAVQFEQDLEFTDKQEKFMEEIYEKFNVIETRTETERIRKCSTDSDGNRDCETEIKTTLVIEIYTYDMEDIFEQIGFNEEQQEWARRLVTSGAIQEQFPDLAQELPGGGTGPGPGIPPPEFTGDVSEARKKLIETALTLEGKVKYFWGGKSGPGWNDKWGTPVKVTAPGSRTTGTYQPYGMDCSGFIDWAFKTAGLGNSFSAGGTSYQWSKTYAIKESELIPGDLVFKNIPGQGGVNHIGIFIGRDSKGKPIYVHCQGGTGVIVNSYKGFKYPRRPLLFSGE
;
A
#
# COMPACT_ATOMS: atom_id res chain seq x y z
N MET A 1 5.10 20.63 -6.73
CA MET A 1 4.53 19.34 -6.31
C MET A 1 3.02 19.24 -6.49
N GLU A 2 2.20 20.06 -5.82
CA GLU A 2 0.74 20.07 -6.07
C GLU A 2 0.41 20.29 -7.55
N ARG A 3 1.14 21.20 -8.20
CA ARG A 3 1.07 21.41 -9.65
C ARG A 3 1.26 20.12 -10.45
N LEU A 4 2.36 19.39 -10.22
CA LEU A 4 2.68 18.14 -10.93
C LEU A 4 1.63 17.06 -10.70
N ASN A 5 1.12 16.95 -9.46
CA ASN A 5 0.03 16.02 -9.16
C ASN A 5 -1.27 16.39 -9.86
N ASN A 6 -1.61 17.67 -9.92
CA ASN A 6 -2.79 18.13 -10.65
C ASN A 6 -2.63 17.88 -12.16
N GLU A 7 -1.48 18.21 -12.74
CA GLU A 7 -1.15 17.93 -14.15
C GLU A 7 -1.27 16.44 -14.47
N PHE A 8 -0.78 15.56 -13.59
CA PHE A 8 -0.89 14.11 -13.74
C PHE A 8 -2.36 13.62 -13.70
N GLN A 9 -3.16 14.14 -12.76
CA GLN A 9 -4.58 13.81 -12.68
C GLN A 9 -5.37 14.37 -13.88
N GLU A 10 -5.04 15.58 -14.33
CA GLU A 10 -5.62 16.18 -15.54
C GLU A 10 -5.33 15.34 -16.77
N GLU A 11 -4.12 14.80 -16.90
CA GLU A 11 -3.75 13.91 -17.99
C GLU A 11 -4.54 12.60 -17.97
N ILE A 12 -4.71 11.97 -16.80
CA ILE A 12 -5.58 10.79 -16.64
C ILE A 12 -7.02 11.14 -17.07
N ASN A 13 -7.55 12.26 -16.58
CA ASN A 13 -8.90 12.71 -16.92
C ASN A 13 -9.04 12.99 -18.42
N ARG A 14 -8.03 13.58 -19.06
CA ARG A 14 -8.02 13.84 -20.50
C ARG A 14 -8.10 12.54 -21.29
N LEU A 15 -7.33 11.52 -20.91
CA LEU A 15 -7.34 10.20 -21.55
C LEU A 15 -8.66 9.45 -21.33
N GLN A 16 -9.22 9.53 -20.11
CA GLN A 16 -10.53 8.94 -19.78
C GLN A 16 -11.67 9.51 -20.60
N ASN A 17 -11.57 10.79 -21.00
CA ASN A 17 -12.56 11.48 -21.83
C ASN A 17 -12.18 11.51 -23.32
N SER A 18 -11.18 10.73 -23.74
CA SER A 18 -10.78 10.67 -25.14
C SER A 18 -11.88 10.05 -26.02
N GLY A 19 -12.14 10.68 -27.16
CA GLY A 19 -13.08 10.16 -28.16
C GLY A 19 -12.42 9.15 -29.10
N GLY A 20 -13.24 8.37 -29.82
CA GLY A 20 -12.75 7.42 -30.84
C GLY A 20 -12.66 5.95 -30.39
N TYR A 21 -13.13 5.65 -29.18
CA TYR A 21 -13.20 4.30 -28.63
C TYR A 21 -14.62 3.99 -28.14
N ASP A 22 -15.07 2.75 -28.28
CA ASP A 22 -16.38 2.30 -27.76
C ASP A 22 -16.39 2.19 -26.22
N LYS A 23 -15.23 2.00 -25.61
CA LYS A 23 -15.03 1.92 -24.16
C LYS A 23 -13.67 2.48 -23.76
N VAL A 24 -13.60 3.09 -22.60
CA VAL A 24 -12.34 3.45 -21.93
C VAL A 24 -12.26 2.70 -20.60
N ARG A 25 -11.09 2.11 -20.31
CA ARG A 25 -10.78 1.37 -19.09
C ARG A 25 -9.51 1.94 -18.48
N THR A 26 -9.52 2.19 -17.18
CA THR A 26 -8.32 2.60 -16.43
C THR A 26 -7.92 1.47 -15.49
N ASP A 27 -6.68 1.00 -15.65
CA ASP A 27 -6.08 -0.05 -14.86
C ASP A 27 -4.93 0.58 -14.05
N TYR A 28 -5.11 0.68 -12.74
CA TYR A 28 -4.02 1.05 -11.84
C TYR A 28 -3.16 -0.21 -11.62
N MET A 29 -1.90 -0.13 -12.01
CA MET A 29 -0.97 -1.26 -11.99
C MET A 29 -0.36 -1.49 -10.60
N ASN A 30 -0.67 -0.58 -9.66
CA ASN A 30 -0.24 -0.58 -8.27
C ASN A 30 -1.34 -1.15 -7.37
N GLU A 31 -0.98 -1.83 -6.28
CA GLU A 31 -1.93 -2.54 -5.42
C GLU A 31 -2.97 -1.65 -4.73
N ASP A 32 -2.68 -0.34 -4.62
CA ASP A 32 -3.50 0.65 -3.92
C ASP A 32 -4.65 1.20 -4.77
N GLY A 33 -4.62 1.01 -6.09
CA GLY A 33 -5.68 1.47 -7.00
C GLY A 33 -5.75 3.00 -7.16
N PHE A 34 -4.69 3.71 -6.75
CA PHE A 34 -4.56 5.16 -6.89
C PHE A 34 -3.15 5.52 -7.37
N ALA A 35 -3.04 6.62 -8.10
CA ALA A 35 -1.75 7.24 -8.40
C ALA A 35 -1.31 8.11 -7.22
N HIS A 36 -0.16 7.80 -6.64
CA HIS A 36 0.48 8.67 -5.65
C HIS A 36 2.00 8.52 -5.79
N ALA A 37 2.71 9.62 -6.01
CA ALA A 37 4.15 9.66 -5.79
C ALA A 37 4.41 9.86 -4.30
N SER A 38 5.34 9.09 -3.76
CA SER A 38 5.79 9.26 -2.38
C SER A 38 6.67 10.52 -2.31
N TRP A 39 6.09 11.63 -1.83
CA TRP A 39 6.80 12.92 -1.73
C TRP A 39 8.05 12.84 -0.85
N VAL A 40 7.99 12.01 0.19
CA VAL A 40 9.09 11.75 1.11
C VAL A 40 10.26 11.08 0.37
N GLU A 41 9.96 10.17 -0.55
CA GLU A 41 10.95 9.47 -1.36
C GLU A 41 11.56 10.37 -2.44
N MET A 42 10.72 11.14 -3.14
CA MET A 42 11.20 12.13 -4.12
C MET A 42 12.09 13.18 -3.45
N PHE A 43 11.72 13.63 -2.26
CA PHE A 43 12.52 14.58 -1.50
C PHE A 43 13.84 13.96 -1.03
N ALA A 44 13.84 12.72 -0.56
CA ALA A 44 15.06 12.03 -0.19
C ALA A 44 16.03 11.93 -1.39
N ILE A 45 15.52 11.58 -2.57
CA ILE A 45 16.32 11.55 -3.80
C ILE A 45 16.88 12.95 -4.13
N LEU A 46 16.06 14.00 -4.03
CA LEU A 46 16.50 15.37 -4.26
C LEU A 46 17.59 15.80 -3.27
N ALA A 47 17.39 15.55 -1.98
CA ALA A 47 18.35 15.87 -0.93
C ALA A 47 19.68 15.13 -1.13
N VAL A 48 19.65 13.87 -1.58
CA VAL A 48 20.88 13.13 -1.90
C VAL A 48 21.56 13.67 -3.14
N GLN A 49 20.80 13.98 -4.19
CA GLN A 49 21.34 14.46 -5.46
C GLN A 49 22.05 15.81 -5.33
N PHE A 50 21.54 16.67 -4.44
CA PHE A 50 22.07 18.02 -4.20
C PHE A 50 22.80 18.14 -2.86
N GLU A 51 23.22 17.02 -2.26
CA GLU A 51 24.03 17.00 -1.04
C GLU A 51 23.43 17.78 0.15
N GLN A 52 22.09 17.82 0.26
CA GLN A 52 21.26 18.61 1.19
C GLN A 52 21.23 20.12 0.93
N ASP A 53 21.90 20.63 -0.10
CA ASP A 53 21.86 22.04 -0.46
C ASP A 53 20.58 22.36 -1.24
N LEU A 54 19.48 22.57 -0.52
CA LEU A 54 18.14 22.75 -1.10
C LEU A 54 17.66 24.19 -0.95
N GLU A 55 17.88 24.99 -2.00
CA GLU A 55 17.38 26.36 -2.13
C GLU A 55 16.18 26.46 -3.11
N PHE A 56 15.74 25.32 -3.65
CA PHE A 56 14.73 25.18 -4.71
C PHE A 56 15.00 26.08 -5.93
N THR A 57 16.24 26.03 -6.42
CA THR A 57 16.64 26.71 -7.66
C THR A 57 15.95 26.09 -8.89
N ASP A 58 15.91 26.80 -10.02
CA ASP A 58 15.40 26.28 -11.31
C ASP A 58 15.96 24.89 -11.68
N LYS A 59 17.23 24.62 -11.32
CA LYS A 59 17.88 23.33 -11.55
C LYS A 59 17.28 22.21 -10.69
N GLN A 60 16.92 22.51 -9.44
CA GLN A 60 16.32 21.57 -8.51
C GLN A 60 14.84 21.34 -8.84
N GLU A 61 14.12 22.40 -9.22
CA GLU A 61 12.75 22.27 -9.72
C GLU A 61 12.69 21.38 -10.96
N LYS A 62 13.56 21.62 -11.95
CA LYS A 62 13.61 20.78 -13.15
C LYS A 62 13.95 19.31 -12.83
N PHE A 63 14.91 19.06 -11.94
CA PHE A 63 15.21 17.70 -11.53
C PHE A 63 14.02 17.04 -10.81
N MET A 64 13.27 17.79 -10.01
CA MET A 64 12.07 17.30 -9.35
C MET A 64 10.98 16.91 -10.35
N GLU A 65 10.80 17.64 -11.45
CA GLU A 65 9.93 17.27 -12.56
C GLU A 65 10.39 15.96 -13.23
N GLU A 66 11.68 15.87 -13.56
CA GLU A 66 12.27 14.68 -14.18
C GLU A 66 12.10 13.42 -13.31
N ILE A 67 12.24 13.56 -11.99
CA ILE A 67 11.99 12.47 -11.04
C ILE A 67 10.51 12.15 -10.95
N TYR A 68 9.63 13.16 -10.93
CA TYR A 68 8.18 12.96 -10.84
C TYR A 68 7.65 12.06 -11.96
N GLU A 69 8.10 12.31 -13.19
CA GLU A 69 7.73 11.53 -14.38
C GLU A 69 8.21 10.08 -14.30
N LYS A 70 9.29 9.82 -13.57
CA LYS A 70 9.78 8.46 -13.31
C LYS A 70 8.97 7.75 -12.24
N PHE A 71 8.51 8.50 -11.23
CA PHE A 71 7.64 7.96 -10.19
C PHE A 71 6.24 7.66 -10.69
N ASN A 72 5.71 8.40 -11.68
CA ASN A 72 4.34 8.24 -12.17
C ASN A 72 4.33 8.14 -13.68
N VAL A 73 3.98 6.96 -14.20
CA VAL A 73 3.95 6.70 -15.64
C VAL A 73 2.53 6.34 -16.07
N ILE A 74 2.10 6.92 -17.19
CA ILE A 74 0.84 6.57 -17.85
C ILE A 74 1.20 5.90 -19.18
N GLU A 75 0.78 4.65 -19.35
CA GLU A 75 0.83 3.96 -20.61
C GLU A 75 -0.57 3.80 -21.18
N THR A 76 -0.69 3.76 -22.51
CA THR A 76 -1.98 3.52 -23.16
C THR A 76 -1.85 2.41 -24.20
N ARG A 77 -2.88 1.57 -24.29
CA ARG A 77 -3.01 0.58 -25.38
C ARG A 77 -4.45 0.49 -25.86
N THR A 78 -4.64 -0.02 -27.07
CA THR A 78 -5.96 -0.27 -27.65
C THR A 78 -6.23 -1.76 -27.73
N GLU A 79 -7.33 -2.21 -27.13
CA GLU A 79 -7.89 -3.56 -27.26
C GLU A 79 -9.04 -3.53 -28.28
N THR A 80 -9.12 -4.54 -29.15
CA THR A 80 -10.23 -4.67 -30.11
C THR A 80 -10.95 -6.00 -29.95
N GLU A 81 -12.28 -5.95 -29.90
CA GLU A 81 -13.14 -7.13 -29.79
C GLU A 81 -14.00 -7.26 -31.04
N ARG A 82 -14.01 -8.46 -31.66
CA ARG A 82 -14.84 -8.76 -32.84
C ARG A 82 -16.09 -9.52 -32.40
N ILE A 83 -17.25 -8.88 -32.49
CA ILE A 83 -18.52 -9.46 -32.11
C ILE A 83 -19.28 -9.84 -33.39
N ARG A 84 -19.45 -11.15 -33.60
CA ARG A 84 -20.26 -11.67 -34.71
C ARG A 84 -21.71 -11.84 -34.25
N LYS A 85 -22.62 -11.02 -34.79
CA LYS A 85 -24.06 -11.13 -34.55
C LYS A 85 -24.70 -11.81 -35.75
N CYS A 86 -25.36 -12.93 -35.52
CA CYS A 86 -26.11 -13.62 -36.56
C CYS A 86 -27.60 -13.59 -36.24
N SER A 87 -28.41 -13.30 -37.25
CA SER A 87 -29.86 -13.46 -37.20
C SER A 87 -30.30 -14.47 -38.27
N THR A 88 -31.43 -15.10 -38.06
CA THR A 88 -32.03 -16.00 -39.04
C THR A 88 -33.40 -15.44 -39.40
N ASP A 89 -33.66 -15.24 -40.68
CA ASP A 89 -34.96 -14.78 -41.16
C ASP A 89 -36.01 -15.91 -41.10
N SER A 90 -37.27 -15.57 -41.39
CA SER A 90 -38.39 -16.51 -41.42
C SER A 90 -38.25 -17.60 -42.49
N ASP A 91 -37.36 -17.42 -43.47
CA ASP A 91 -37.11 -18.36 -44.57
C ASP A 91 -35.90 -19.27 -44.29
N GLY A 92 -35.26 -19.13 -43.12
CA GLY A 92 -34.12 -19.95 -42.69
C GLY A 92 -32.76 -19.46 -43.20
N ASN A 93 -32.69 -18.29 -43.85
CA ASN A 93 -31.42 -17.70 -44.24
C ASN A 93 -30.75 -17.05 -43.03
N ARG A 94 -29.46 -17.34 -42.87
CA ARG A 94 -28.64 -16.82 -41.78
C ARG A 94 -27.84 -15.61 -42.26
N ASP A 95 -28.18 -14.44 -41.75
CA ASP A 95 -27.41 -13.22 -41.93
C ASP A 95 -26.48 -13.01 -40.73
N CYS A 96 -25.23 -12.64 -40.98
CA CYS A 96 -24.24 -12.43 -39.92
C CYS A 96 -23.45 -11.16 -40.16
N GLU A 97 -23.59 -10.20 -39.25
CA GLU A 97 -22.78 -8.98 -39.22
C GLU A 97 -21.64 -9.12 -38.22
N THR A 98 -20.52 -8.46 -38.49
CA THR A 98 -19.39 -8.37 -37.56
C THR A 98 -19.23 -6.93 -37.11
N GLU A 99 -19.41 -6.70 -35.82
CA GLU A 99 -19.16 -5.42 -35.15
C GLU A 99 -17.77 -5.46 -34.52
N ILE A 100 -16.95 -4.43 -34.75
CA ILE A 100 -15.64 -4.28 -34.10
C ILE A 100 -15.79 -3.26 -32.99
N LYS A 101 -15.47 -3.66 -31.76
CA LYS A 101 -15.46 -2.77 -30.60
C LYS A 101 -14.04 -2.38 -30.20
N THR A 102 -13.87 -1.08 -30.13
CA THR A 102 -12.85 -0.21 -29.57
C THR A 102 -12.68 -0.16 -28.05
N THR A 103 -11.60 -0.62 -27.42
CA THR A 103 -11.35 -0.27 -25.99
C THR A 103 -10.00 0.40 -25.81
N LEU A 104 -9.98 1.64 -25.32
CA LEU A 104 -8.76 2.27 -24.79
C LEU A 104 -8.51 1.76 -23.38
N VAL A 105 -7.30 1.26 -23.14
CA VAL A 105 -6.82 0.87 -21.82
C VAL A 105 -5.73 1.85 -21.41
N ILE A 106 -5.94 2.50 -20.27
CA ILE A 106 -5.01 3.44 -19.63
C ILE A 106 -4.39 2.69 -18.45
N GLU A 107 -3.10 2.42 -18.50
CA GLU A 107 -2.36 1.76 -17.43
C GLU A 107 -1.55 2.79 -16.66
N ILE A 108 -1.80 2.88 -15.35
CA ILE A 108 -1.14 3.85 -14.47
C ILE A 108 -0.17 3.11 -13.56
N TYR A 109 1.10 3.44 -13.67
CA TYR A 109 2.19 2.90 -12.86
C TYR A 109 2.68 3.94 -11.87
N THR A 110 2.90 3.53 -10.63
CA THR A 110 3.64 4.31 -9.63
C THR A 110 4.81 3.49 -9.13
N TYR A 111 5.99 4.06 -9.22
CA TYR A 111 7.24 3.45 -8.82
C TYR A 111 7.69 4.00 -7.46
N ASP A 112 8.51 3.24 -6.75
CA ASP A 112 9.11 3.68 -5.48
C ASP A 112 10.56 4.15 -5.67
N MET A 113 11.16 4.71 -4.62
CA MET A 113 12.54 5.22 -4.70
C MET A 113 13.57 4.18 -5.15
N GLU A 114 13.35 2.88 -4.88
CA GLU A 114 14.27 1.82 -5.25
C GLU A 114 14.26 1.61 -6.77
N ASP A 115 13.07 1.64 -7.37
CA ASP A 115 12.92 1.62 -8.84
C ASP A 115 13.59 2.84 -9.49
N ILE A 116 13.65 3.97 -8.79
CA ILE A 116 14.22 5.21 -9.33
C ILE A 116 15.75 5.25 -9.16
N PHE A 117 16.30 4.70 -8.09
CA PHE A 117 17.76 4.66 -7.87
C PHE A 117 18.52 4.07 -9.04
N GLU A 118 18.01 2.97 -9.60
CA GLU A 118 18.60 2.32 -10.78
C GLU A 118 18.56 3.24 -12.02
N GLN A 119 17.49 4.01 -12.18
CA GLN A 119 17.30 4.89 -13.33
C GLN A 119 18.14 6.16 -13.28
N ILE A 120 18.48 6.64 -12.09
CA ILE A 120 19.25 7.89 -11.88
C ILE A 120 20.73 7.63 -11.61
N GLY A 121 21.11 6.36 -11.44
CA GLY A 121 22.51 5.95 -11.29
C GLY A 121 23.12 6.24 -9.92
N PHE A 122 22.30 6.27 -8.85
CA PHE A 122 22.82 6.44 -7.49
C PHE A 122 23.73 5.27 -7.09
N ASN A 123 24.88 5.60 -6.51
CA ASN A 123 25.77 4.60 -5.92
C ASN A 123 25.21 4.08 -4.57
N GLU A 124 25.79 3.00 -4.04
CA GLU A 124 25.30 2.35 -2.80
C GLU A 124 25.20 3.31 -1.60
N GLU A 125 26.15 4.23 -1.46
CA GLU A 125 26.17 5.22 -0.37
C GLU A 125 25.02 6.22 -0.51
N GLN A 126 24.80 6.73 -1.72
CA GLN A 126 23.69 7.64 -2.05
C GLN A 126 22.33 6.97 -1.81
N GLN A 127 22.17 5.71 -2.21
CA GLN A 127 20.95 4.94 -1.97
C GLN A 127 20.71 4.72 -0.48
N GLU A 128 21.72 4.31 0.28
CA GLU A 128 21.60 4.15 1.74
C GLU A 128 21.23 5.46 2.42
N TRP A 129 21.79 6.57 1.96
CA TRP A 129 21.52 7.87 2.54
C TRP A 129 20.09 8.34 2.24
N ALA A 130 19.61 8.13 1.01
CA ALA A 130 18.22 8.35 0.63
C ALA A 130 17.27 7.48 1.47
N ARG A 131 17.56 6.19 1.65
CA ARG A 131 16.78 5.29 2.52
C ARG A 131 16.73 5.79 3.96
N ARG A 132 17.85 6.29 4.50
CA ARG A 132 17.91 6.86 5.86
C ARG A 132 17.00 8.07 5.98
N LEU A 133 17.06 9.00 5.03
CA LEU A 133 16.17 10.18 5.00
C LEU A 133 14.69 9.78 5.09
N VAL A 134 14.27 8.73 4.37
CA VAL A 134 12.89 8.22 4.39
C VAL A 134 12.55 7.44 5.67
N THR A 135 13.49 6.70 6.24
CA THR A 135 13.21 5.72 7.32
C THR A 135 13.47 6.23 8.72
N SER A 136 14.32 7.25 8.91
CA SER A 136 14.76 7.67 10.24
C SER A 136 14.09 8.95 10.75
N GLY A 137 13.10 9.49 10.04
CA GLY A 137 12.58 10.84 10.35
C GLY A 137 13.64 11.93 10.18
N ALA A 138 14.78 11.64 9.54
CA ALA A 138 15.86 12.58 9.33
C ALA A 138 15.43 13.77 8.44
N ILE A 139 14.43 13.58 7.58
CA ILE A 139 13.80 14.70 6.85
C ILE A 139 13.22 15.74 7.83
N GLN A 140 12.56 15.32 8.92
CA GLN A 140 12.08 16.23 9.96
C GLN A 140 13.21 16.87 10.78
N GLU A 141 14.27 16.11 11.08
CA GLU A 141 15.40 16.63 11.87
C GLU A 141 16.27 17.61 11.08
N GLN A 142 16.42 17.39 9.77
CA GLN A 142 17.29 18.18 8.90
C GLN A 142 16.55 19.30 8.16
N PHE A 143 15.26 19.12 7.87
CA PHE A 143 14.43 20.09 7.13
C PHE A 143 13.08 20.34 7.84
N PRO A 144 13.10 20.93 9.05
CA PRO A 144 11.91 21.07 9.89
C PRO A 144 10.83 21.98 9.31
N ASP A 145 11.21 23.03 8.58
CA ASP A 145 10.28 23.97 7.94
C ASP A 145 9.54 23.30 6.76
N LEU A 146 10.26 22.52 5.95
CA LEU A 146 9.69 21.81 4.81
C LEU A 146 8.79 20.64 5.24
N ALA A 147 9.13 19.96 6.33
CA ALA A 147 8.29 18.90 6.89
C ALA A 147 6.86 19.40 7.21
N GLN A 148 6.70 20.65 7.64
CA GLN A 148 5.39 21.23 7.95
C GLN A 148 4.54 21.53 6.70
N GLU A 149 5.18 21.75 5.54
CA GLU A 149 4.51 22.12 4.28
C GLU A 149 4.20 20.92 3.36
N LEU A 150 4.82 19.76 3.59
CA LEU A 150 4.56 18.54 2.81
C LEU A 150 3.13 18.01 3.10
N PRO A 151 2.31 17.73 2.07
CA PRO A 151 1.02 17.07 2.26
C PRO A 151 1.28 15.62 2.69
N GLY A 152 1.04 15.32 3.96
CA GLY A 152 1.44 14.05 4.59
C GLY A 152 2.82 14.07 5.27
N GLY A 153 3.51 15.21 5.30
CA GLY A 153 4.74 15.46 6.08
C GLY A 153 4.50 15.84 7.54
N GLY A 154 3.29 15.62 8.04
CA GLY A 154 3.05 15.60 9.47
C GLY A 154 3.92 14.53 10.11
N THR A 155 5.04 14.97 10.69
CA THR A 155 5.79 14.30 11.76
C THR A 155 6.18 12.84 11.46
N GLY A 156 7.46 12.59 11.16
CA GLY A 156 8.08 11.42 11.80
C GLY A 156 7.94 11.58 13.31
N PRO A 157 7.66 10.50 14.05
CA PRO A 157 6.28 10.17 14.37
C PRO A 157 5.52 11.42 14.82
N GLY A 158 4.26 11.55 14.42
CA GLY A 158 3.36 12.38 15.21
C GLY A 158 3.37 11.89 16.65
N PRO A 159 2.65 12.52 17.56
CA PRO A 159 1.96 11.67 18.51
C PRO A 159 1.22 10.63 17.64
N GLY A 160 1.82 9.44 17.43
CA GLY A 160 1.23 8.36 16.65
C GLY A 160 -0.16 8.26 17.20
N ILE A 161 -1.18 8.39 16.33
CA ILE A 161 -2.56 8.76 16.70
C ILE A 161 -2.78 8.20 18.09
N PRO A 162 -2.81 9.05 19.15
CA PRO A 162 -2.79 8.55 20.51
C PRO A 162 -3.85 7.48 20.53
N PRO A 163 -3.49 6.23 20.92
CA PRO A 163 -4.31 5.05 20.63
C PRO A 163 -5.73 5.46 20.94
N PRO A 164 -6.63 5.42 19.93
CA PRO A 164 -7.93 6.07 20.06
C PRO A 164 -8.50 5.63 21.40
N GLU A 165 -8.94 6.60 22.22
CA GLU A 165 -9.48 6.27 23.55
C GLU A 165 -10.41 5.09 23.35
N PHE A 166 -10.03 3.93 23.90
CA PHE A 166 -10.69 2.69 23.58
C PHE A 166 -12.13 2.80 24.09
N THR A 167 -13.06 3.12 23.20
CA THR A 167 -14.46 3.26 23.59
C THR A 167 -15.05 1.86 23.75
N GLY A 168 -15.23 1.43 24.99
CA GLY A 168 -15.81 0.12 25.33
C GLY A 168 -14.93 -0.71 26.29
N ASP A 169 -15.46 -1.84 26.76
CA ASP A 169 -14.77 -2.78 27.63
C ASP A 169 -13.79 -3.64 26.81
N VAL A 170 -12.65 -3.07 26.45
CA VAL A 170 -11.59 -3.76 25.70
C VAL A 170 -10.70 -4.51 26.69
N SER A 171 -10.60 -5.83 26.56
CA SER A 171 -9.78 -6.65 27.45
C SER A 171 -8.30 -6.23 27.41
N GLU A 172 -7.58 -6.42 28.52
CA GLU A 172 -6.13 -6.13 28.60
C GLU A 172 -5.33 -6.86 27.51
N ALA A 173 -5.80 -8.04 27.10
CA ALA A 173 -5.22 -8.80 25.99
C ALA A 173 -5.32 -8.05 24.65
N ARG A 174 -6.49 -7.46 24.34
CA ARG A 174 -6.70 -6.66 23.13
C ARG A 174 -5.91 -5.35 23.15
N LYS A 175 -5.86 -4.65 24.29
CA LYS A 175 -5.03 -3.44 24.44
C LYS A 175 -3.57 -3.75 24.16
N LYS A 176 -3.03 -4.80 24.80
CA LYS A 176 -1.64 -5.21 24.62
C LYS A 176 -1.33 -5.60 23.17
N LEU A 177 -2.26 -6.28 22.48
CA LEU A 177 -2.13 -6.57 21.05
C LEU A 177 -1.97 -5.29 20.23
N ILE A 178 -2.84 -4.31 20.46
CA ILE A 178 -2.87 -3.06 19.69
C ILE A 178 -1.62 -2.23 19.99
N GLU A 179 -1.28 -2.03 21.27
CA GLU A 179 -0.07 -1.33 21.68
C GLU A 179 1.18 -1.95 21.06
N THR A 180 1.27 -3.29 21.10
CA THR A 180 2.36 -4.05 20.45
C THR A 180 2.40 -3.78 18.95
N ALA A 181 1.26 -3.85 18.26
CA ALA A 181 1.16 -3.61 16.82
C ALA A 181 1.60 -2.18 16.45
N LEU A 182 1.19 -1.18 17.24
CA LEU A 182 1.54 0.22 17.04
C LEU A 182 3.04 0.49 17.26
N THR A 183 3.76 -0.34 18.02
CA THR A 183 5.21 -0.14 18.20
C THR A 183 6.02 -0.21 16.91
N LEU A 184 5.49 -0.86 15.86
CA LEU A 184 6.15 -0.99 14.56
C LEU A 184 5.68 0.00 13.50
N GLU A 185 4.69 0.84 13.78
CA GLU A 185 4.22 1.87 12.84
C GLU A 185 5.41 2.69 12.33
N GLY A 186 5.58 2.74 11.01
CA GLY A 186 6.67 3.44 10.32
C GLY A 186 8.05 2.79 10.42
N LYS A 187 8.25 1.74 11.23
CA LYS A 187 9.58 1.17 11.52
C LYS A 187 9.94 -0.07 10.70
N VAL A 188 8.94 -0.81 10.23
CA VAL A 188 9.15 -2.09 9.51
C VAL A 188 8.52 -2.02 8.14
N LYS A 189 9.34 -2.25 7.10
CA LYS A 189 8.94 -2.25 5.69
C LYS A 189 8.15 -3.49 5.33
N TYR A 190 7.45 -3.41 4.21
CA TYR A 190 6.76 -4.56 3.65
C TYR A 190 7.76 -5.49 2.98
N PHE A 191 7.60 -6.79 3.21
CA PHE A 191 8.37 -7.81 2.49
C PHE A 191 7.45 -8.97 2.17
N TRP A 192 7.24 -9.26 0.87
CA TRP A 192 6.34 -10.33 0.45
C TRP A 192 6.79 -11.68 0.99
N GLY A 193 5.92 -12.37 1.73
CA GLY A 193 6.24 -13.61 2.43
C GLY A 193 6.98 -13.42 3.76
N GLY A 194 7.36 -12.20 4.11
CA GLY A 194 8.15 -11.88 5.32
C GLY A 194 7.44 -12.30 6.60
N LYS A 195 8.19 -12.95 7.50
CA LYS A 195 7.73 -13.42 8.82
C LYS A 195 8.75 -13.04 9.89
N SER A 196 8.30 -12.95 11.13
CA SER A 196 9.20 -12.71 12.25
C SER A 196 8.78 -13.53 13.48
N GLY A 197 9.78 -13.86 14.30
CA GLY A 197 9.54 -14.32 15.68
C GLY A 197 9.06 -13.16 16.56
N PRO A 198 8.67 -13.43 17.82
CA PRO A 198 8.29 -12.36 18.74
C PRO A 198 9.44 -11.37 18.98
N GLY A 199 9.11 -10.11 19.21
CA GLY A 199 10.07 -9.05 19.52
C GLY A 199 10.73 -8.42 18.30
N TRP A 200 11.75 -7.60 18.54
CA TRP A 200 12.52 -6.96 17.49
C TRP A 200 13.33 -8.00 16.70
N ASN A 201 13.46 -7.78 15.38
CA ASN A 201 14.26 -8.63 14.50
C ASN A 201 15.33 -7.79 13.82
N ASP A 202 16.59 -8.06 14.16
CA ASP A 202 17.76 -7.32 13.68
C ASP A 202 17.96 -7.39 12.16
N LYS A 203 17.26 -8.30 11.48
CA LYS A 203 17.27 -8.37 10.02
C LYS A 203 16.37 -7.32 9.37
N TRP A 204 15.44 -6.71 10.08
CA TRP A 204 14.55 -5.71 9.46
C TRP A 204 15.33 -4.52 8.91
N GLY A 205 14.97 -4.10 7.70
CA GLY A 205 15.69 -3.07 6.95
C GLY A 205 16.93 -3.59 6.20
N THR A 206 17.43 -4.79 6.50
CA THR A 206 18.59 -5.35 5.77
C THR A 206 18.17 -5.89 4.40
N PRO A 207 18.96 -5.69 3.33
CA PRO A 207 18.64 -6.22 2.01
C PRO A 207 18.57 -7.76 2.02
N VAL A 208 17.42 -8.31 1.67
CA VAL A 208 17.20 -9.76 1.56
C VAL A 208 16.54 -10.05 0.21
N LYS A 209 17.00 -11.11 -0.46
CA LYS A 209 16.39 -11.55 -1.71
C LYS A 209 14.98 -12.09 -1.47
N VAL A 210 13.99 -11.58 -2.19
CA VAL A 210 12.63 -12.11 -2.14
C VAL A 210 12.61 -13.45 -2.89
N THR A 211 12.38 -14.54 -2.17
CA THR A 211 12.34 -15.90 -2.72
C THR A 211 10.91 -16.46 -2.78
N ALA A 212 9.96 -15.79 -2.15
CA ALA A 212 8.57 -16.24 -2.11
C ALA A 212 7.95 -16.16 -3.53
N PRO A 213 7.33 -17.25 -4.02
CA PRO A 213 6.72 -17.26 -5.35
C PRO A 213 5.44 -16.40 -5.37
N GLY A 214 5.13 -15.84 -6.54
CA GLY A 214 3.92 -15.04 -6.75
C GLY A 214 4.04 -13.56 -6.38
N SER A 215 5.23 -13.09 -5.96
CA SER A 215 5.54 -11.66 -5.87
C SER A 215 6.08 -11.14 -7.20
N ARG A 216 5.79 -9.88 -7.54
CA ARG A 216 6.45 -9.20 -8.66
C ARG A 216 7.92 -8.89 -8.37
N THR A 217 8.30 -8.87 -7.09
CA THR A 217 9.68 -8.67 -6.61
C THR A 217 10.44 -9.98 -6.41
N THR A 218 9.85 -11.15 -6.74
CA THR A 218 10.56 -12.43 -6.63
C THR A 218 11.85 -12.38 -7.46
N GLY A 219 12.98 -12.60 -6.80
CA GLY A 219 14.30 -12.52 -7.43
C GLY A 219 15.05 -11.21 -7.20
N THR A 220 14.40 -10.15 -6.71
CA THR A 220 15.05 -8.88 -6.36
C THR A 220 15.43 -8.83 -4.87
N TYR A 221 16.31 -7.91 -4.50
CA TYR A 221 16.63 -7.61 -3.10
C TYR A 221 15.71 -6.51 -2.59
N GLN A 222 15.15 -6.70 -1.40
CA GLN A 222 14.25 -5.74 -0.75
C GLN A 222 14.66 -5.62 0.72
N PRO A 223 14.49 -4.45 1.36
CA PRO A 223 14.65 -4.32 2.81
C PRO A 223 13.74 -5.34 3.51
N TYR A 224 14.34 -6.23 4.28
CA TYR A 224 13.60 -7.28 4.95
C TYR A 224 12.60 -6.69 5.93
N GLY A 225 11.44 -7.34 6.02
CA GLY A 225 10.29 -6.81 6.70
C GLY A 225 9.26 -7.90 6.93
N MET A 226 7.99 -7.53 6.93
CA MET A 226 6.89 -8.49 7.06
C MET A 226 5.85 -8.29 5.98
N ASP A 227 5.15 -9.35 5.60
CA ASP A 227 3.91 -9.19 4.86
C ASP A 227 2.73 -8.93 5.81
N CYS A 228 1.55 -8.70 5.25
CA CYS A 228 0.33 -8.42 6.02
C CYS A 228 0.05 -9.51 7.08
N SER A 229 0.10 -10.77 6.68
CA SER A 229 -0.10 -11.91 7.58
C SER A 229 1.01 -12.09 8.61
N GLY A 230 2.26 -11.84 8.24
CA GLY A 230 3.43 -11.93 9.11
C GLY A 230 3.40 -10.89 10.21
N PHE A 231 2.91 -9.69 9.90
CA PHE A 231 2.67 -8.65 10.90
C PHE A 231 1.62 -9.05 11.94
N ILE A 232 0.49 -9.63 11.51
CA ILE A 232 -0.55 -10.10 12.46
C ILE A 232 0.01 -11.20 13.36
N ASP A 233 0.68 -12.19 12.78
CA ASP A 233 1.30 -13.28 13.55
C ASP A 233 2.36 -12.77 14.53
N TRP A 234 3.19 -11.82 14.11
CA TRP A 234 4.17 -11.14 14.96
C TRP A 234 3.51 -10.38 16.13
N ALA A 235 2.45 -9.63 15.87
CA ALA A 235 1.77 -8.82 16.88
C ALA A 235 1.20 -9.71 18.00
N PHE A 236 0.55 -10.83 17.64
CA PHE A 236 0.00 -11.77 18.62
C PHE A 236 1.10 -12.47 19.43
N LYS A 237 2.18 -12.92 18.78
CA LYS A 237 3.33 -13.55 19.47
C LYS A 237 3.99 -12.59 20.45
N THR A 238 4.26 -11.37 20.01
CA THR A 238 4.97 -10.36 20.80
C THR A 238 4.13 -9.84 21.96
N ALA A 239 2.80 -9.73 21.76
CA ALA A 239 1.87 -9.41 22.84
C ALA A 239 1.75 -10.54 23.89
N GLY A 240 2.32 -11.72 23.64
CA GLY A 240 2.23 -12.87 24.53
C GLY A 240 0.88 -13.60 24.45
N LEU A 241 0.15 -13.43 23.34
CA LEU A 241 -1.15 -14.08 23.09
C LEU A 241 -1.02 -15.46 22.43
N GLY A 242 0.22 -15.94 22.29
CA GLY A 242 0.55 -17.25 21.75
C GLY A 242 0.77 -17.27 20.23
N ASN A 243 0.89 -18.48 19.69
CA ASN A 243 1.28 -18.73 18.30
C ASN A 243 0.11 -19.22 17.43
N SER A 244 -1.11 -18.74 17.70
CA SER A 244 -2.35 -19.23 17.08
C SER A 244 -2.37 -19.09 15.56
N PHE A 245 -1.57 -18.16 15.01
CA PHE A 245 -1.45 -17.92 13.57
C PHE A 245 -0.26 -18.65 12.91
N SER A 246 0.68 -19.22 13.67
CA SER A 246 1.72 -20.15 13.19
C SER A 246 2.47 -19.71 11.93
N ALA A 247 2.75 -18.41 11.78
CA ALA A 247 3.32 -17.80 10.57
C ALA A 247 2.52 -18.07 9.27
N GLY A 248 1.26 -18.49 9.40
CA GLY A 248 0.38 -18.81 8.30
C GLY A 248 -0.12 -17.55 7.58
N GLY A 249 -0.32 -17.68 6.27
CA GLY A 249 -0.90 -16.64 5.44
C GLY A 249 -2.36 -16.32 5.79
N THR A 250 -2.92 -15.29 5.16
CA THR A 250 -4.29 -14.79 5.41
C THR A 250 -5.37 -15.87 5.37
N SER A 251 -5.27 -16.88 4.49
CA SER A 251 -6.21 -18.02 4.47
C SER A 251 -6.19 -18.88 5.74
N TYR A 252 -5.01 -19.11 6.32
CA TYR A 252 -4.89 -19.82 7.60
C TYR A 252 -5.45 -18.96 8.73
N GLN A 253 -5.12 -17.68 8.76
CA GLN A 253 -5.61 -16.75 9.78
C GLN A 253 -7.15 -16.59 9.72
N TRP A 254 -7.74 -16.63 8.53
CA TRP A 254 -9.19 -16.68 8.34
C TRP A 254 -9.82 -17.89 9.04
N SER A 255 -9.19 -19.07 8.97
CA SER A 255 -9.67 -20.29 9.66
C SER A 255 -9.55 -20.22 11.19
N LYS A 256 -8.74 -19.29 11.70
CA LYS A 256 -8.51 -19.05 13.14
C LYS A 256 -9.34 -17.91 13.70
N THR A 257 -10.31 -17.44 12.93
CA THR A 257 -11.23 -16.37 13.27
C THR A 257 -12.66 -16.76 12.89
N TYR A 258 -13.66 -16.10 13.46
CA TYR A 258 -15.06 -16.25 13.07
C TYR A 258 -15.62 -14.92 12.56
N ALA A 259 -16.61 -14.99 11.66
CA ALA A 259 -17.23 -13.80 11.10
C ALA A 259 -18.03 -13.05 12.18
N ILE A 260 -17.95 -11.73 12.14
CA ILE A 260 -18.76 -10.83 12.96
C ILE A 260 -19.43 -9.79 12.05
N LYS A 261 -20.46 -9.11 12.55
CA LYS A 261 -21.05 -7.96 11.86
C LYS A 261 -20.17 -6.74 12.05
N GLU A 262 -20.25 -5.78 11.14
CA GLU A 262 -19.55 -4.49 11.29
C GLU A 262 -19.97 -3.74 12.56
N SER A 263 -21.23 -3.89 13.00
CA SER A 263 -21.73 -3.33 14.25
C SER A 263 -21.15 -3.98 15.51
N GLU A 264 -20.55 -5.16 15.38
CA GLU A 264 -19.92 -5.92 16.48
C GLU A 264 -18.40 -5.68 16.54
N LEU A 265 -17.87 -4.89 15.60
CA LEU A 265 -16.44 -4.64 15.47
C LEU A 265 -15.92 -3.86 16.68
N ILE A 266 -15.00 -4.47 17.43
CA ILE A 266 -14.32 -3.85 18.58
C ILE A 266 -12.80 -3.93 18.41
N PRO A 267 -12.03 -3.03 19.07
CA PRO A 267 -10.58 -3.02 18.97
C PRO A 267 -9.95 -4.41 19.21
N GLY A 268 -8.98 -4.79 18.38
CA GLY A 268 -8.32 -6.10 18.40
C GLY A 268 -8.98 -7.16 17.51
N ASP A 269 -10.16 -6.88 16.94
CA ASP A 269 -10.71 -7.69 15.85
C ASP A 269 -9.89 -7.50 14.56
N LEU A 270 -9.95 -8.50 13.69
CA LEU A 270 -9.22 -8.51 12.42
C LEU A 270 -10.18 -8.21 11.27
N VAL A 271 -9.72 -7.46 10.27
CA VAL A 271 -10.53 -7.21 9.08
C VAL A 271 -9.77 -7.63 7.84
N PHE A 272 -10.41 -8.45 7.01
CA PHE A 272 -9.83 -9.00 5.80
C PHE A 272 -10.35 -8.28 4.55
N LYS A 273 -9.52 -8.20 3.52
CA LYS A 273 -9.88 -7.63 2.21
C LYS A 273 -10.79 -8.57 1.40
N ASN A 274 -10.48 -9.86 1.39
CA ASN A 274 -11.17 -10.89 0.59
C ASN A 274 -11.48 -12.15 1.40
N ILE A 275 -12.52 -12.89 0.97
CA ILE A 275 -12.75 -14.28 1.39
C ILE A 275 -11.71 -15.17 0.70
N PRO A 276 -11.04 -16.10 1.42
CA PRO A 276 -10.11 -17.05 0.81
C PRO A 276 -10.74 -17.79 -0.39
N GLY A 277 -10.04 -17.78 -1.52
CA GLY A 277 -10.48 -18.47 -2.75
C GLY A 277 -11.58 -17.77 -3.55
N GLN A 278 -12.08 -16.62 -3.11
CA GLN A 278 -13.15 -15.87 -3.80
C GLN A 278 -12.72 -14.47 -4.28
N GLY A 279 -11.42 -14.16 -4.23
CA GLY A 279 -10.86 -12.88 -4.68
C GLY A 279 -9.35 -12.97 -4.90
N GLY A 280 -8.77 -11.91 -5.48
CA GLY A 280 -7.31 -11.77 -5.67
C GLY A 280 -6.54 -11.67 -4.36
N VAL A 281 -5.29 -11.17 -4.43
CA VAL A 281 -4.39 -11.05 -3.27
C VAL A 281 -5.12 -10.48 -2.04
N ASN A 282 -5.10 -11.24 -0.95
CA ASN A 282 -5.80 -10.91 0.28
C ASN A 282 -4.92 -10.02 1.17
N HIS A 283 -5.57 -9.28 2.05
CA HIS A 283 -4.93 -8.38 2.99
C HIS A 283 -5.64 -8.46 4.34
N ILE A 284 -4.93 -8.16 5.42
CA ILE A 284 -5.45 -8.23 6.78
C ILE A 284 -4.91 -7.08 7.63
N GLY A 285 -5.74 -6.55 8.53
CA GLY A 285 -5.37 -5.54 9.50
C GLY A 285 -6.06 -5.76 10.84
N ILE A 286 -5.52 -5.14 11.89
CA ILE A 286 -6.12 -5.09 13.23
C ILE A 286 -6.95 -3.82 13.31
N PHE A 287 -8.24 -3.93 13.61
CA PHE A 287 -9.06 -2.78 13.91
C PHE A 287 -8.66 -2.22 15.28
N ILE A 288 -8.37 -0.92 15.34
CA ILE A 288 -7.91 -0.27 16.58
C ILE A 288 -8.91 0.74 17.14
N GLY A 289 -9.95 1.07 16.40
CA GLY A 289 -10.98 2.01 16.84
C GLY A 289 -11.57 2.80 15.67
N ARG A 290 -12.27 3.88 15.99
CA ARG A 290 -12.82 4.81 14.99
C ARG A 290 -12.25 6.20 15.21
N ASP A 291 -12.09 6.96 14.14
CA ASP A 291 -11.73 8.38 14.24
C ASP A 291 -12.92 9.22 14.75
N SER A 292 -12.70 10.52 14.93
CA SER A 292 -13.73 11.48 15.37
C SER A 292 -14.93 11.59 14.43
N LYS A 293 -14.83 11.08 13.20
CA LYS A 293 -15.90 11.03 12.20
C LYS A 293 -16.55 9.65 12.11
N GLY A 294 -16.20 8.73 13.01
CA GLY A 294 -16.72 7.37 13.06
C GLY A 294 -16.13 6.42 12.01
N LYS A 295 -15.09 6.83 11.27
CA LYS A 295 -14.44 5.99 10.26
C LYS A 295 -13.55 4.95 10.95
N PRO A 296 -13.58 3.67 10.54
CA PRO A 296 -12.73 2.66 11.16
C PRO A 296 -11.25 2.92 10.87
N ILE A 297 -10.42 2.68 11.87
CA ILE A 297 -8.97 2.82 11.83
C ILE A 297 -8.35 1.44 12.06
N TYR A 298 -7.31 1.15 11.29
CA TYR A 298 -6.61 -0.12 11.30
C TYR A 298 -5.11 0.10 11.40
N VAL A 299 -4.43 -0.81 12.09
CA VAL A 299 -2.99 -0.99 11.95
C VAL A 299 -2.74 -2.24 11.10
N HIS A 300 -1.91 -2.12 10.06
CA HIS A 300 -1.62 -3.22 9.14
C HIS A 300 -0.27 -3.02 8.43
N CYS A 301 0.30 -4.10 7.90
CA CYS A 301 1.48 -4.02 7.03
C CYS A 301 1.04 -3.95 5.57
N GLN A 302 1.07 -2.75 4.98
CA GLN A 302 0.66 -2.47 3.60
C GLN A 302 1.77 -2.81 2.60
N GLY A 303 1.41 -3.38 1.45
CA GLY A 303 2.32 -3.58 0.32
C GLY A 303 3.06 -2.29 -0.05
N GLY A 304 4.35 -2.39 -0.38
CA GLY A 304 5.21 -1.24 -0.71
C GLY A 304 5.60 -0.34 0.47
N THR A 305 4.75 -0.19 1.48
CA THR A 305 4.98 0.78 2.58
C THR A 305 5.54 0.14 3.85
N GLY A 306 4.92 -0.93 4.33
CA GLY A 306 5.19 -1.49 5.67
C GLY A 306 4.07 -1.23 6.68
N VAL A 307 4.40 -1.23 7.96
CA VAL A 307 3.42 -1.08 9.05
C VAL A 307 2.93 0.37 9.13
N ILE A 308 1.63 0.57 8.96
CA ILE A 308 0.97 1.89 8.97
C ILE A 308 -0.35 1.86 9.73
N VAL A 309 -0.83 3.03 10.14
CA VAL A 309 -2.17 3.23 10.70
C VAL A 309 -2.99 4.12 9.78
N ASN A 310 -4.11 3.62 9.28
CA ASN A 310 -5.02 4.40 8.44
C ASN A 310 -6.44 3.82 8.43
N SER A 311 -7.32 4.41 7.62
CA SER A 311 -8.64 3.87 7.33
C SER A 311 -8.73 3.25 5.93
N TYR A 312 -8.03 2.14 5.72
CA TYR A 312 -8.00 1.41 4.45
C TYR A 312 -9.40 0.94 4.02
N LYS A 313 -9.90 1.46 2.90
CA LYS A 313 -11.25 1.16 2.36
C LYS A 313 -11.39 -0.25 1.80
N GLY A 314 -10.28 -0.95 1.55
CA GLY A 314 -10.31 -2.30 0.98
C GLY A 314 -10.71 -3.38 1.98
N PHE A 315 -10.74 -3.09 3.27
CA PHE A 315 -11.17 -4.03 4.30
C PHE A 315 -12.69 -4.17 4.32
N LYS A 316 -13.16 -5.41 4.18
CA LYS A 316 -14.59 -5.73 3.96
C LYS A 316 -15.15 -6.78 4.91
N TYR A 317 -14.29 -7.68 5.40
CA TYR A 317 -14.73 -8.87 6.13
C TYR A 317 -14.22 -8.83 7.57
N PRO A 318 -14.98 -8.24 8.50
CA PRO A 318 -14.62 -8.20 9.90
C PRO A 318 -14.76 -9.59 10.53
N ARG A 319 -13.75 -9.98 11.32
CA ARG A 319 -13.66 -11.29 11.96
C ARG A 319 -13.02 -11.18 13.33
N ARG A 320 -13.52 -11.95 14.29
CA ARG A 320 -12.95 -12.03 15.64
C ARG A 320 -12.03 -13.23 15.75
N PRO A 321 -10.78 -13.06 16.26
CA PRO A 321 -9.92 -14.18 16.61
C PRO A 321 -10.60 -15.17 17.55
N LEU A 322 -10.45 -16.48 17.31
CA LEU A 322 -11.01 -17.52 18.19
C LEU A 322 -10.45 -17.44 19.63
N LEU A 323 -9.25 -16.88 19.79
CA LEU A 323 -8.64 -16.53 21.08
C LEU A 323 -9.57 -15.67 21.95
N PHE A 324 -10.31 -14.75 21.31
CA PHE A 324 -11.22 -13.83 21.98
C PHE A 324 -12.68 -14.31 21.91
N SER A 325 -12.90 -15.61 21.70
CA SER A 325 -14.26 -16.17 21.74
C SER A 325 -14.81 -16.10 23.18
N GLY A 326 -15.99 -15.49 23.32
CA GLY A 326 -16.62 -15.24 24.62
C GLY A 326 -16.40 -13.83 25.17
N GLU A 327 -15.59 -13.01 24.49
CA GLU A 327 -15.59 -11.54 24.59
C GLU A 327 -16.50 -10.91 23.53
#